data_AF-A0A3S9T1W5-F1
#
_entry.id   AF-A0A3S9T1W5-F1
#
_cell.length_a   1.000
_cell.length_b   1.000
_cell.length_c   1.000
_cell.angle_alpha   90.00
_cell.angle_beta   90.00
_cell.angle_gamma   90.00
#
_symmetry.space_group_name_H-M   'P 1'
#
loop_
_entity.id
_entity.type
_entity.pdbx_description
1 polymer ?
#
loop_
_entity_poly.entity_id
_entity_poly.type
_entity_poly.pdbx_seq_one_letter_code
_entity_poly.pdbx_strand_id
1 'polypeptide(L)'
;MYDSEKLSQIIRQIQKKNNLTNDKLGKILGVSGSYISQIKNLKRGVRPETIKKISETFNIPMEEFLYEKNIPSLSLGKTIRKLRRMKKLSPDELSDKTGITILEISQIERDILKPTEKQLQLISKALGIDVELIKNGNIIKEFEKVRTSLEKLGFSEEAIKAIMCFMEREL
;
A
#
# COMPACT_ATOMS: atom_id res chain seq x y z
N MET A 1 0.69 8.45 -16.64
CA MET A 1 -0.39 9.44 -16.48
C MET A 1 -0.45 9.82 -15.00
N TYR A 2 -0.69 11.09 -14.68
CA TYR A 2 -0.73 11.57 -13.29
C TYR A 2 -2.12 11.38 -12.67
N ASP A 3 -2.14 11.05 -11.39
CA ASP A 3 -3.35 10.86 -10.60
C ASP A 3 -3.81 12.20 -10.00
N SER A 4 -4.96 12.68 -10.47
CA SER A 4 -5.51 13.98 -10.05
C SER A 4 -5.97 13.98 -8.59
N GLU A 5 -6.41 12.84 -8.05
CA GLU A 5 -6.85 12.73 -6.66
C GLU A 5 -5.66 12.78 -5.71
N LYS A 6 -4.61 12.01 -6.00
CA LYS A 6 -3.35 12.08 -5.26
C LYS A 6 -2.75 13.47 -5.28
N LEU A 7 -2.72 14.11 -6.44
CA LEU A 7 -2.23 15.49 -6.56
C LEU A 7 -3.02 16.46 -5.66
N SER A 8 -4.34 16.34 -5.60
CA SER A 8 -5.17 17.14 -4.69
C SER A 8 -4.83 16.89 -3.21
N GLN A 9 -4.64 15.63 -2.82
CA GLN A 9 -4.25 15.26 -1.46
C GLN A 9 -2.88 15.81 -1.08
N ILE A 10 -1.89 15.67 -1.96
CA ILE A 10 -0.53 16.20 -1.76
C ILE A 10 -0.57 17.71 -1.58
N ILE A 11 -1.31 18.44 -2.42
CA ILE A 11 -1.48 19.90 -2.29
C ILE A 11 -2.08 20.27 -0.92
N ARG A 12 -3.08 19.52 -0.44
CA ARG A 12 -3.68 19.76 0.88
C ARG A 12 -2.68 19.51 2.02
N GLN A 13 -1.87 18.46 1.91
CA GLN A 13 -0.81 18.15 2.89
C GLN A 13 0.27 19.23 2.92
N ILE A 14 0.74 19.70 1.75
CA ILE A 14 1.69 20.82 1.63
C ILE A 14 1.14 22.06 2.35
N GLN A 15 -0.13 22.41 2.10
CA GLN A 15 -0.76 23.57 2.72
C GLN A 15 -0.86 23.43 4.23
N LYS A 16 -1.25 22.26 4.74
CA LYS A 16 -1.36 21.99 6.18
C LYS A 16 0.01 22.04 6.86
N LYS A 17 1.03 21.40 6.27
CA LYS A 17 2.39 21.34 6.82
C LYS A 17 3.08 22.71 6.86
N ASN A 18 2.82 23.55 5.87
CA ASN A 18 3.48 24.85 5.70
C ASN A 18 2.57 26.05 6.04
N ASN A 19 1.36 25.81 6.57
CA ASN A 19 0.35 26.84 6.85
C ASN A 19 0.09 27.80 5.66
N LEU A 20 -0.04 27.25 4.45
CA LEU A 20 -0.19 28.02 3.21
C LEU A 20 -1.66 28.13 2.78
N THR A 21 -2.08 29.35 2.42
CA THR A 21 -3.35 29.57 1.71
C THR A 21 -3.19 29.23 0.22
N ASN A 22 -4.31 29.17 -0.51
CA ASN A 22 -4.26 28.95 -1.96
C ASN A 22 -3.46 30.04 -2.68
N ASP A 23 -3.59 31.30 -2.24
CA ASP A 23 -2.86 32.43 -2.85
C ASP A 23 -1.37 32.39 -2.57
N LYS A 24 -0.96 32.05 -1.34
CA LYS A 24 0.45 31.89 -0.99
C LYS A 24 1.09 30.75 -1.79
N LEU A 25 0.41 29.60 -1.87
CA LEU A 25 0.88 28.46 -2.65
C LEU A 25 0.92 28.77 -4.15
N GLY A 26 -0.10 29.47 -4.67
CA GLY A 26 -0.12 29.93 -6.05
C GLY A 26 1.08 30.82 -6.37
N LYS A 27 1.37 31.82 -5.53
CA LYS A 27 2.53 32.70 -5.69
C LYS A 27 3.86 31.91 -5.73
N ILE A 28 4.04 30.95 -4.83
CA ILE A 28 5.23 30.09 -4.78
C ILE A 28 5.39 29.30 -6.08
N LEU A 29 4.29 28.75 -6.63
CA LEU A 29 4.30 27.93 -7.84
C LEU A 29 4.24 28.74 -9.15
N GLY A 30 4.09 30.07 -9.06
CA GLY A 30 3.89 30.94 -10.21
C GLY A 30 2.55 30.73 -10.93
N VAL A 31 1.49 30.44 -10.18
CA VAL A 31 0.11 30.25 -10.67
C VAL A 31 -0.90 31.01 -9.80
N SER A 32 -2.14 31.15 -10.25
CA SER A 32 -3.17 31.83 -9.44
C SER A 32 -3.69 30.94 -8.29
N GLY A 33 -4.09 31.54 -7.17
CA GLY A 33 -4.75 30.80 -6.08
C GLY A 33 -6.07 30.15 -6.50
N SER A 34 -6.77 30.76 -7.47
CA SER A 34 -7.96 30.16 -8.10
C SER A 34 -7.60 28.85 -8.85
N TYR A 35 -6.47 28.83 -9.57
CA TYR A 35 -6.00 27.60 -10.22
C TYR A 35 -5.72 26.49 -9.21
N ILE A 36 -5.05 26.80 -8.08
CA ILE A 36 -4.85 25.85 -6.97
C ILE A 36 -6.19 25.30 -6.45
N SER A 37 -7.20 26.16 -6.29
CA SER A 37 -8.54 25.73 -5.86
C SER A 37 -9.19 24.78 -6.87
N GLN A 38 -9.09 25.06 -8.16
CA GLN A 38 -9.65 24.20 -9.22
C GLN A 38 -9.00 22.82 -9.23
N ILE A 39 -7.67 22.75 -9.02
CA ILE A 39 -6.94 21.48 -8.92
C ILE A 39 -7.42 20.68 -7.72
N LYS A 40 -7.48 21.31 -6.53
CA LYS A 40 -7.90 20.64 -5.29
C LYS A 40 -9.32 20.10 -5.33
N ASN A 41 -10.18 20.72 -6.13
CA ASN A 41 -11.57 20.33 -6.29
C ASN A 41 -11.81 19.47 -7.54
N LEU A 42 -10.74 18.98 -8.19
CA LEU A 42 -10.78 18.10 -9.36
C LEU A 42 -11.56 18.70 -10.55
N LYS A 43 -11.71 20.02 -10.58
CA LYS A 43 -12.42 20.74 -11.64
C LYS A 43 -11.56 20.99 -12.87
N ARG A 44 -10.25 20.72 -12.77
CA ARG A 44 -9.30 20.98 -13.85
C ARG A 44 -8.08 20.06 -13.77
N GLY A 45 -7.70 19.50 -14.92
CA GLY A 45 -6.45 18.76 -15.07
C GLY A 45 -5.22 19.66 -14.95
N VAL A 46 -4.10 19.09 -14.51
CA VAL A 46 -2.85 19.81 -14.26
C VAL A 46 -1.85 19.50 -15.34
N ARG A 47 -1.15 20.53 -15.83
CA ARG A 47 -0.09 20.34 -16.81
C ARG A 47 1.15 19.73 -16.14
N PRO A 48 1.90 18.85 -16.83
CA PRO A 48 3.09 18.22 -16.27
C PRO A 48 4.11 19.22 -15.70
N GLU A 49 4.23 20.42 -16.28
CA GLU A 49 5.17 21.45 -15.83
C GLU A 49 4.82 21.97 -14.43
N THR A 50 3.52 22.08 -14.11
CA THR A 50 3.07 22.49 -12.76
C THR A 50 3.38 21.39 -11.75
N ILE A 51 3.20 20.12 -12.12
CA ILE A 51 3.52 18.97 -11.26
C ILE A 51 5.03 18.93 -10.97
N LYS A 52 5.85 19.14 -12.00
CA LYS A 52 7.31 19.24 -11.88
C LYS A 52 7.72 20.37 -10.93
N LYS A 53 7.12 21.57 -11.05
CA LYS A 53 7.36 22.67 -10.12
C LYS A 53 7.01 22.32 -8.67
N ILE A 54 5.89 21.64 -8.45
CA ILE A 54 5.50 21.19 -7.10
C ILE A 54 6.54 20.20 -6.56
N SER A 55 6.93 19.22 -7.38
CA SER A 55 7.96 18.23 -7.05
C SER A 55 9.28 18.88 -6.63
N GLU A 56 9.80 19.80 -7.44
CA GLU A 56 11.06 20.51 -7.17
C GLU A 56 10.97 21.42 -5.96
N THR A 57 9.88 22.19 -5.83
CA THR A 57 9.72 23.19 -4.74
C THR A 57 9.59 22.53 -3.37
N PHE A 58 8.88 21.41 -3.29
CA PHE A 58 8.58 20.74 -2.02
C PHE A 58 9.39 19.45 -1.81
N ASN A 59 10.34 19.17 -2.70
CA ASN A 59 11.17 17.97 -2.70
C ASN A 59 10.34 16.66 -2.62
N ILE A 60 9.30 16.59 -3.45
CA ILE A 60 8.39 15.43 -3.54
C ILE A 60 8.74 14.65 -4.80
N PRO A 61 9.05 13.35 -4.73
CA PRO A 61 9.33 12.53 -5.91
C PRO A 61 8.20 12.59 -6.94
N MET A 62 8.53 12.62 -8.23
CA MET A 62 7.52 12.70 -9.31
C MET A 62 6.58 11.49 -9.32
N GLU A 63 7.05 10.37 -8.79
CA GLU A 63 6.35 9.09 -8.67
C GLU A 63 5.12 9.19 -7.74
N GLU A 64 5.17 10.07 -6.75
CA GLU A 64 4.05 10.30 -5.81
C GLU A 64 2.79 10.82 -6.54
N PHE A 65 2.98 11.48 -7.68
CA PHE A 65 1.90 12.04 -8.49
C PHE A 65 1.39 11.07 -9.55
N LEU A 66 2.03 9.91 -9.74
CA LEU A 66 1.62 8.94 -10.74
C LEU A 66 0.43 8.12 -10.24
N TYR A 67 -0.40 7.65 -11.18
CA TYR A 67 -1.31 6.54 -10.89
C TYR A 67 -0.47 5.39 -10.33
N GLU A 68 -0.73 5.01 -9.09
CA GLU A 68 -0.35 3.69 -8.63
C GLU A 68 -1.01 2.71 -9.61
N LYS A 69 -0.23 1.78 -10.18
CA LYS A 69 -0.84 0.52 -10.60
C LYS A 69 -1.61 0.08 -9.37
N ASN A 70 -2.94 0.02 -9.45
CA ASN A 70 -3.75 -0.54 -8.39
C ASN A 70 -3.27 -1.98 -8.21
N ILE A 71 -2.34 -2.19 -7.28
CA ILE A 71 -2.03 -3.51 -6.77
C ILE A 71 -3.25 -3.81 -5.92
N PRO A 72 -4.19 -4.65 -6.40
CA PRO A 72 -5.38 -4.95 -5.64
C PRO A 72 -4.92 -5.48 -4.28
N SER A 73 -5.48 -4.94 -3.19
CA SER A 73 -5.30 -5.54 -1.88
C SER A 73 -5.76 -6.99 -1.96
N LEU A 74 -4.97 -7.91 -1.42
CA LEU A 74 -5.42 -9.29 -1.35
C LEU A 74 -6.62 -9.34 -0.42
N SER A 75 -7.59 -10.17 -0.77
CA SER A 75 -8.66 -10.56 0.15
C SER A 75 -8.07 -11.19 1.42
N LEU A 76 -8.87 -11.22 2.49
CA LEU A 76 -8.48 -11.80 3.77
C LEU A 76 -7.96 -13.24 3.60
N GLY A 77 -8.69 -14.09 2.88
CA GLY A 77 -8.33 -15.48 2.65
C GLY A 77 -7.01 -15.63 1.91
N LYS A 78 -6.84 -14.86 0.83
CA LYS A 78 -5.58 -14.86 0.06
C LYS A 78 -4.40 -14.33 0.88
N THR A 79 -4.64 -13.34 1.74
CA THR A 79 -3.63 -12.80 2.67
C THR A 79 -3.19 -13.89 3.65
N ILE A 80 -4.13 -14.57 4.30
CA ILE A 80 -3.85 -15.70 5.20
C ILE A 80 -3.04 -16.78 4.48
N ARG A 81 -3.43 -17.16 3.26
CA ARG A 81 -2.72 -18.16 2.46
C ARG A 81 -1.28 -17.76 2.16
N LYS A 82 -1.05 -16.50 1.80
CA LYS A 82 0.29 -15.99 1.48
C LYS A 82 1.16 -15.98 2.74
N LEU A 83 0.65 -15.45 3.85
CA LEU A 83 1.35 -15.44 5.14
C LEU A 83 1.68 -16.85 5.65
N ARG A 84 0.75 -17.81 5.54
CA ARG A 84 1.01 -19.21 5.86
C ARG A 84 2.17 -19.78 5.06
N ARG A 85 2.19 -19.54 3.75
CA ARG A 85 3.29 -19.99 2.86
C ARG A 85 4.62 -19.32 3.18
N MET A 86 4.61 -18.04 3.54
CA MET A 86 5.80 -17.31 3.99
C MET A 86 6.38 -17.93 5.26
N LYS A 87 5.52 -18.33 6.20
CA LYS A 87 5.90 -19.11 7.39
C LYS A 87 6.21 -20.59 7.10
N LYS A 88 6.19 -20.99 5.82
CA LYS A 88 6.43 -22.36 5.33
C LYS A 88 5.52 -23.41 5.97
N LEU A 89 4.34 -23.01 6.41
CA LEU A 89 3.37 -23.91 7.02
C LEU A 89 2.51 -24.57 5.94
N SER A 90 2.26 -25.87 6.07
CA SER A 90 1.23 -26.57 5.32
C SER A 90 -0.18 -26.22 5.87
N PRO A 91 -1.26 -26.49 5.12
CA PRO A 91 -2.62 -26.32 5.63
C PRO A 91 -2.91 -27.18 6.87
N ASP A 92 -2.34 -28.39 6.91
CA ASP A 92 -2.38 -29.31 8.05
C ASP A 92 -1.67 -28.74 9.28
N GLU A 93 -0.44 -28.22 9.14
CA GLU A 93 0.26 -27.60 10.28
C GLU A 93 -0.46 -26.37 10.82
N LEU A 94 -1.09 -25.56 9.96
CA LEU A 94 -1.91 -24.44 10.41
C LEU A 94 -3.20 -24.92 11.11
N SER A 95 -3.78 -26.02 10.64
CA SER A 95 -4.93 -26.68 11.27
C SER A 95 -4.58 -27.11 12.69
N ASP A 96 -3.47 -27.83 12.85
CA ASP A 96 -3.02 -28.32 14.15
C ASP A 96 -2.72 -27.18 15.13
N LYS A 97 -2.10 -26.10 14.66
CA LYS A 97 -1.79 -24.91 15.48
C LYS A 97 -3.03 -24.13 15.92
N THR A 98 -4.09 -24.13 15.12
CA THR A 98 -5.28 -23.29 15.36
C THR A 98 -6.45 -24.07 15.94
N GLY A 99 -6.48 -25.40 15.80
CA GLY A 99 -7.65 -26.23 16.08
C GLY A 99 -8.79 -26.05 15.08
N ILE A 100 -8.57 -25.31 13.99
CA ILE A 100 -9.53 -25.12 12.89
C ILE A 100 -9.32 -26.25 11.90
N THR A 101 -10.38 -26.84 11.36
CA THR A 101 -10.22 -27.98 10.45
C THR A 101 -9.50 -27.58 9.15
N ILE A 102 -8.75 -28.51 8.56
CA ILE A 102 -8.04 -28.31 7.27
C ILE A 102 -9.03 -27.84 6.18
N LEU A 103 -10.24 -28.41 6.18
CA LEU A 103 -11.30 -28.04 5.24
C LEU A 103 -11.73 -26.57 5.41
N GLU A 104 -11.97 -26.13 6.64
CA GLU A 104 -12.32 -24.74 6.92
C GLU A 104 -11.18 -23.79 6.58
N ILE A 105 -9.93 -24.11 6.93
CA ILE A 105 -8.76 -23.31 6.52
C ILE A 105 -8.72 -23.17 5.00
N SER A 106 -8.90 -24.26 4.27
CA SER A 106 -8.93 -24.24 2.81
C SER A 106 -10.09 -23.41 2.24
N GLN A 107 -11.26 -23.43 2.87
CA GLN A 107 -12.40 -22.58 2.48
C GLN A 107 -12.14 -21.10 2.79
N ILE A 108 -11.53 -20.80 3.95
CA ILE A 108 -11.11 -19.45 4.34
C ILE A 108 -10.10 -18.90 3.34
N GLU A 109 -9.05 -19.67 3.02
CA GLU A 109 -7.99 -19.25 2.09
C GLU A 109 -8.47 -18.99 0.65
N ARG A 110 -9.61 -19.56 0.29
CA ARG A 110 -10.26 -19.39 -1.02
C ARG A 110 -11.37 -18.33 -0.99
N ASP A 111 -11.54 -17.63 0.12
CA ASP A 111 -12.63 -16.66 0.37
C ASP A 111 -14.04 -17.27 0.22
N ILE A 112 -14.16 -18.60 0.36
CA ILE A 112 -15.45 -19.31 0.34
C ILE A 112 -16.14 -19.16 1.70
N LEU A 113 -15.35 -19.20 2.79
CA LEU A 113 -15.83 -19.05 4.15
C LEU A 113 -15.16 -17.86 4.80
N LYS A 114 -15.94 -16.96 5.41
CA LYS A 114 -15.40 -15.87 6.21
C LYS A 114 -15.10 -16.39 7.62
N PRO A 115 -13.87 -16.26 8.13
CA PRO A 115 -13.56 -16.69 9.49
C PRO A 115 -14.29 -15.82 10.51
N THR A 116 -14.69 -16.42 11.62
CA THR A 116 -15.13 -15.68 12.82
C THR A 116 -13.97 -14.89 13.41
N GLU A 117 -14.27 -13.88 14.24
CA GLU A 117 -13.23 -13.10 14.93
C GLU A 117 -12.30 -13.99 15.77
N LYS A 118 -12.88 -14.99 16.45
CA LYS A 118 -12.11 -15.97 17.24
C LYS A 118 -11.18 -16.80 16.36
N GLN A 119 -11.66 -17.32 15.24
CA GLN A 119 -10.83 -18.07 14.29
C GLN A 119 -9.70 -17.19 13.72
N LEU A 120 -10.02 -15.94 13.41
CA LEU A 120 -9.03 -15.00 12.88
C LEU A 120 -7.94 -14.67 13.91
N GLN A 121 -8.29 -14.53 15.20
CA GLN A 121 -7.32 -14.39 16.29
C GLN A 121 -6.44 -15.62 16.45
N LEU A 122 -7.01 -16.83 16.32
CA LEU A 122 -6.24 -18.08 16.36
C LEU A 122 -5.25 -18.15 15.20
N ILE A 123 -5.70 -17.82 13.98
CA ILE A 123 -4.83 -17.77 12.78
C ILE A 123 -3.73 -16.73 12.96
N SER A 124 -4.06 -15.52 13.44
CA SER A 124 -3.12 -14.45 13.76
C SER A 124 -2.03 -14.94 14.73
N LYS A 125 -2.43 -15.55 15.84
CA LYS A 125 -1.51 -16.12 16.83
C LYS A 125 -0.64 -17.24 16.26
N ALA A 126 -1.21 -18.15 15.46
CA ALA A 126 -0.48 -19.25 14.85
C ALA A 126 0.55 -18.78 13.82
N LEU A 127 0.26 -17.68 13.12
CA LEU A 127 1.17 -17.05 12.17
C LEU A 127 2.17 -16.09 12.85
N GLY A 128 1.92 -15.68 14.09
CA GLY A 128 2.73 -14.70 14.82
C GLY A 128 2.57 -13.27 14.30
N ILE A 129 1.47 -12.96 13.61
CA ILE A 129 1.24 -11.68 12.95
C ILE A 129 0.02 -10.99 13.55
N ASP A 130 0.12 -9.69 13.80
CA ASP A 130 -0.99 -8.89 14.32
C ASP A 130 -2.27 -9.01 13.45
N VAL A 131 -3.41 -9.19 14.12
CA VAL A 131 -4.70 -9.42 13.46
C VAL A 131 -5.12 -8.24 12.56
N GLU A 132 -4.77 -7.00 12.91
CA GLU A 132 -5.07 -5.81 12.12
C GLU A 132 -4.30 -5.80 10.80
N LEU A 133 -3.04 -6.28 10.81
CA LEU A 133 -2.23 -6.41 9.60
C LEU A 133 -2.81 -7.43 8.62
N ILE A 134 -3.40 -8.50 9.15
CA ILE A 134 -4.08 -9.54 8.35
C ILE A 134 -5.39 -8.99 7.77
N LYS A 135 -6.21 -8.30 8.58
CA LYS A 135 -7.51 -7.76 8.17
C LYS A 135 -7.42 -6.79 7.00
N ASN A 136 -6.39 -5.95 7.00
CA ASN A 136 -6.28 -4.86 6.05
C ASN A 136 -5.77 -5.31 4.67
N GLY A 137 -5.20 -6.52 4.52
CA GLY A 137 -4.61 -7.01 3.26
C GLY A 137 -3.44 -6.14 2.72
N ASN A 138 -3.16 -5.02 3.39
CA ASN A 138 -2.20 -3.99 3.01
C ASN A 138 -0.77 -4.46 3.21
N ILE A 139 -0.53 -5.38 4.16
CA ILE A 139 0.81 -5.89 4.42
C ILE A 139 1.42 -6.48 3.13
N ILE A 140 0.65 -7.25 2.37
CA ILE A 140 1.13 -7.80 1.11
C ILE A 140 1.34 -6.69 0.07
N LYS A 141 0.47 -5.68 0.02
CA LYS A 141 0.61 -4.55 -0.90
C LYS A 141 1.91 -3.79 -0.65
N GLU A 142 2.27 -3.52 0.61
CA GLU A 142 3.51 -2.82 0.95
C GLU A 142 4.75 -3.62 0.56
N PHE A 143 4.74 -4.94 0.74
CA PHE A 143 5.83 -5.82 0.31
C PHE A 143 6.00 -5.80 -1.22
N GLU A 144 4.91 -5.83 -1.99
CA GLU A 144 4.97 -5.73 -3.44
C GLU A 144 5.47 -4.34 -3.92
N LYS A 145 5.15 -3.26 -3.18
CA LYS A 145 5.71 -1.93 -3.46
C LYS A 145 7.22 -1.91 -3.27
N VAL A 146 7.72 -2.48 -2.16
CA VAL A 146 9.17 -2.58 -1.90
C VAL A 146 9.83 -3.39 -3.03
N ARG A 147 9.27 -4.55 -3.38
CA ARG A 147 9.76 -5.35 -4.51
C ARG A 147 9.86 -4.53 -5.80
N THR A 148 8.77 -3.87 -6.19
CA THR A 148 8.70 -3.05 -7.41
C THR A 148 9.73 -1.91 -7.40
N SER A 149 9.97 -1.30 -6.23
CA SER A 149 10.98 -0.25 -6.08
C SER A 149 12.39 -0.80 -6.26
N LEU A 150 12.70 -1.98 -5.71
CA LEU A 150 14.00 -2.64 -5.89
C LEU A 150 14.23 -3.01 -7.37
N GLU A 151 13.21 -3.53 -8.06
CA GLU A 151 13.27 -3.83 -9.50
C GLU A 151 13.60 -2.56 -10.32
N LYS A 152 12.94 -1.43 -10.02
CA LYS A 152 13.20 -0.15 -10.71
C LYS A 152 14.58 0.43 -10.44
N LEU A 153 15.14 0.18 -9.25
CA LEU A 153 16.49 0.60 -8.90
C LEU A 153 17.57 -0.29 -9.52
N GLY A 154 17.18 -1.33 -10.27
CA GLY A 154 18.11 -2.20 -11.00
C GLY A 154 18.77 -3.26 -10.12
N PHE A 155 18.18 -3.61 -8.97
CA PHE A 155 18.66 -4.74 -8.18
C PHE A 155 18.45 -6.05 -8.94
N SER A 156 19.42 -6.95 -8.88
CA SER A 156 19.30 -8.33 -9.42
C SER A 156 18.19 -9.10 -8.72
N GLU A 157 17.55 -10.04 -9.43
CA GLU A 157 16.51 -10.92 -8.87
C GLU A 157 16.98 -11.68 -7.62
N GLU A 158 18.25 -12.08 -7.57
CA GLU A 158 18.84 -12.77 -6.43
C GLU A 158 18.86 -11.88 -5.18
N ALA A 159 19.25 -10.61 -5.34
CA ALA A 159 19.27 -9.62 -4.27
C ALA A 159 17.85 -9.27 -3.79
N ILE A 160 16.92 -9.08 -4.74
CA ILE A 160 15.51 -8.83 -4.41
C ILE A 160 14.96 -10.00 -3.60
N LYS A 161 15.19 -11.23 -4.04
CA LYS A 161 14.75 -12.43 -3.32
C LYS A 161 15.34 -12.52 -1.92
N ALA A 162 16.61 -12.19 -1.75
CA ALA A 162 17.26 -12.17 -0.43
C ALA A 162 16.65 -11.13 0.51
N ILE A 163 16.42 -9.89 0.03
CA ILE A 163 15.79 -8.82 0.80
C ILE A 163 14.36 -9.20 1.18
N MET A 164 13.58 -9.71 0.23
CA MET A 164 12.21 -10.15 0.50
C MET A 164 12.21 -11.27 1.54
N CYS A 165 13.06 -12.28 1.41
CA CYS A 165 13.20 -13.33 2.42
C CYS A 165 13.59 -12.80 3.81
N PHE A 166 14.41 -11.75 3.90
CA PHE A 166 14.74 -11.11 5.17
C PHE A 166 13.50 -10.43 5.77
N MET A 167 12.80 -9.60 4.99
CA MET A 167 11.58 -8.91 5.43
C MET A 167 10.48 -9.90 5.88
N GLU A 168 10.35 -11.04 5.21
CA GLU A 168 9.38 -12.08 5.56
C GLU A 168 9.70 -12.79 6.89
N ARG A 169 10.96 -12.77 7.34
CA ARG A 169 11.38 -13.36 8.63
C ARG A 169 11.13 -12.44 9.81
N GLU A 170 11.21 -11.12 9.59
CA GLU A 170 11.01 -10.08 10.62
C GLU A 170 9.53 -9.73 10.85
N LEU A 171 8.62 -10.32 10.05
CA LEU A 171 7.18 -10.31 10.29
C LEU A 171 6.76 -11.26 11.40
#